data_AF-A0A969WVE6-F1
#
_entry.id   AF-A0A969WVE6-F1
#
_cell.length_a   1.000
_cell.length_b   1.000
_cell.length_c   1.000
_cell.angle_alpha   90.00
_cell.angle_beta   90.00
_cell.angle_gamma   90.00
#
_symmetry.space_group_name_H-M   'P 1'
#
loop_
_entity.id
_entity.type
_entity.pdbx_description
1 polymer ?
#
loop_
_entity_poly.entity_id
_entity_poly.type
_entity_poly.pdbx_seq_one_letter_code
_entity_poly.pdbx_strand_id
1 'polypeptide(L)'
;MAKNTHFSHTALVFHGIQLPEESTVVGYGAIIHTLQLQMPLPNTLSIISNQNKRYRHDNWEVFPSSYLPSDTTEQSEIESLYKHLIFALKYEGVNLLVFKKLTLHYSLNQLNELVEIEPTGQYTRRIWFLIEWISGVKLLRDDMVRKSYVKLVDESLQYAIEGTRSPRHLVINNLPGTVDFCPMVSKSAKIEKQIKAELTAKQNVYIDGIRKDILQRVSAFLLLKDSKASFTIEGESPKSKRAA
;
A
#
# COMPACT_ATOMS: atom_id res chain seq x y z
N MET A 1 1.80 26.63 -18.41
CA MET A 1 2.76 26.26 -17.36
C MET A 1 3.69 25.23 -17.97
N ALA A 2 5.02 25.39 -17.83
CA ALA A 2 5.96 24.42 -18.37
C ALA A 2 5.67 23.04 -17.75
N LYS A 3 5.43 22.03 -18.59
CA LYS A 3 5.18 20.66 -18.14
C LYS A 3 6.51 20.16 -17.56
N ASN A 4 6.63 20.10 -16.24
CA ASN A 4 7.84 19.60 -15.61
C ASN A 4 7.91 18.09 -15.85
N THR A 5 8.87 17.66 -16.65
CA THR A 5 9.09 16.24 -16.97
C THR A 5 9.82 15.50 -15.85
N HIS A 6 10.30 16.21 -14.83
CA HIS A 6 11.04 15.70 -13.69
C HIS A 6 10.15 15.66 -12.44
N PHE A 7 10.13 14.51 -11.76
CA PHE A 7 9.26 14.22 -10.62
C PHE A 7 10.01 14.34 -9.30
N SER A 8 11.33 14.14 -9.28
CA SER A 8 12.15 14.27 -8.09
C SER A 8 12.20 15.74 -7.61
N HIS A 9 11.94 15.99 -6.32
CA HIS A 9 11.91 17.35 -5.76
C HIS A 9 12.81 17.46 -4.52
N THR A 10 13.87 18.27 -4.60
CA THR A 10 14.71 18.58 -3.44
C THR A 10 14.04 19.64 -2.57
N ALA A 11 13.86 19.34 -1.30
CA ALA A 11 13.22 20.25 -0.36
C ALA A 11 13.72 20.03 1.07
N LEU A 12 13.53 21.04 1.92
CA LEU A 12 13.65 20.92 3.39
C LEU A 12 12.27 20.74 4.06
N VAL A 13 11.21 21.17 3.37
CA VAL A 13 9.82 21.05 3.80
C VAL A 13 8.97 20.61 2.62
N PHE A 14 8.14 19.59 2.81
CA PHE A 14 7.26 19.05 1.77
C PHE A 14 5.82 18.97 2.29
N HIS A 15 4.90 19.70 1.64
CA HIS A 15 3.49 19.81 2.07
C HIS A 15 3.33 20.16 3.56
N GLY A 16 4.17 21.05 4.09
CA GLY A 16 4.14 21.48 5.48
C GLY A 16 4.78 20.50 6.48
N ILE A 17 5.34 19.38 6.02
CA ILE A 17 6.07 18.42 6.83
C ILE A 17 7.57 18.70 6.69
N GLN A 18 8.26 18.92 7.81
CA GLN A 18 9.70 19.09 7.82
C GLN A 18 10.40 17.75 7.54
N LEU A 19 11.37 17.77 6.63
CA LEU A 19 12.22 16.61 6.36
C LEU A 19 13.32 16.50 7.43
N PRO A 20 13.84 15.29 7.71
CA PRO A 20 14.93 15.11 8.69
C PRO A 20 16.21 15.84 8.28
N GLU A 21 16.43 15.98 6.97
CA GLU A 21 17.54 16.70 6.35
C GLU A 21 17.11 17.19 4.95
N GLU A 22 17.85 18.13 4.36
CA GLU A 22 17.61 18.51 2.96
C GLU A 22 17.82 17.29 2.07
N SER A 23 16.77 16.89 1.34
CA SER A 23 16.72 15.62 0.63
C SER A 23 15.75 15.70 -0.56
N THR A 24 15.86 14.72 -1.46
CA THR A 24 15.02 14.64 -2.66
C THR A 24 13.84 13.70 -2.43
N VAL A 25 12.61 14.21 -2.54
CA VAL A 25 11.38 13.42 -2.45
C VAL A 25 11.19 12.62 -3.73
N VAL A 26 10.88 11.32 -3.58
CA VAL A 26 10.74 10.36 -4.69
C VAL A 26 9.50 9.48 -4.51
N GLY A 27 9.29 8.50 -5.41
CA GLY A 27 8.18 7.54 -5.31
C GLY A 27 6.80 8.19 -5.44
N TYR A 28 5.82 7.69 -4.68
CA TYR A 28 4.45 8.18 -4.73
C TYR A 28 4.31 9.64 -4.30
N GLY A 29 5.09 10.11 -3.31
CA GLY A 29 5.06 11.50 -2.87
C GLY A 29 5.37 12.47 -4.01
N ALA A 30 6.46 12.20 -4.73
CA ALA A 30 6.87 12.94 -5.91
C ALA A 30 5.80 12.93 -7.03
N ILE A 31 5.20 11.76 -7.31
CA ILE A 31 4.12 11.61 -8.30
C ILE A 31 2.92 12.48 -7.94
N ILE A 32 2.46 12.40 -6.69
CA ILE A 32 1.27 13.11 -6.23
C ILE A 32 1.49 14.63 -6.32
N HIS A 33 2.67 15.12 -5.91
CA HIS A 33 3.00 16.54 -5.99
C HIS A 33 3.06 16.99 -7.45
N THR A 34 3.88 16.35 -8.27
CA THR A 34 4.17 16.80 -9.65
C THR A 34 2.92 16.85 -10.51
N LEU A 35 2.06 15.83 -10.39
CA LEU A 35 0.81 15.74 -11.15
C LEU A 35 -0.37 16.43 -10.45
N GLN A 36 -0.14 17.03 -9.28
CA GLN A 36 -1.15 17.70 -8.46
C GLN A 36 -2.40 16.82 -8.21
N LEU A 37 -2.17 15.53 -7.97
CA LEU A 37 -3.25 14.55 -7.81
C LEU A 37 -4.08 14.90 -6.57
N GLN A 38 -5.39 15.04 -6.76
CA GLN A 38 -6.34 15.33 -5.68
C GLN A 38 -6.56 14.09 -4.81
N MET A 39 -5.64 13.84 -3.86
CA MET A 39 -5.66 12.72 -2.92
C MET A 39 -4.77 13.00 -1.69
N PRO A 40 -5.00 12.33 -0.55
CA PRO A 40 -4.10 12.44 0.59
C PRO A 40 -2.71 11.86 0.27
N LEU A 41 -1.68 12.42 0.92
CA LEU A 41 -0.34 11.86 0.86
C LEU A 41 -0.28 10.52 1.61
N PRO A 42 0.59 9.59 1.16
CA PRO A 42 0.90 8.38 1.93
C PRO A 42 1.39 8.72 3.35
N ASN A 43 1.07 7.87 4.32
CA ASN A 43 1.50 8.04 5.71
C ASN A 43 3.04 8.00 5.88
N THR A 44 3.73 7.29 4.98
CA THR A 44 5.18 7.28 4.91
C THR A 44 5.60 7.75 3.52
N LEU A 45 6.52 8.70 3.45
CA LEU A 45 7.09 9.23 2.21
C LEU A 45 8.56 8.82 2.09
N SER A 46 8.99 8.55 0.86
CA SER A 46 10.38 8.20 0.58
C SER A 46 11.19 9.42 0.17
N ILE A 47 12.39 9.55 0.75
CA ILE A 47 13.35 10.59 0.40
C ILE A 47 14.73 10.00 0.15
N ILE A 48 15.50 10.65 -0.72
CA ILE A 48 16.89 10.33 -1.01
C ILE A 48 17.78 11.31 -0.24
N SER A 49 18.61 10.76 0.64
CA SER A 49 19.57 11.51 1.45
C SER A 49 20.86 11.76 0.68
N ASN A 50 21.40 12.98 0.86
CA ASN A 50 22.73 13.35 0.39
C ASN A 50 23.86 12.62 1.15
N GLN A 51 23.57 12.08 2.35
CA GLN A 51 24.57 11.42 3.21
C GLN A 51 24.70 9.91 2.98
N ASN A 52 24.03 9.36 1.96
CA ASN A 52 24.11 7.95 1.56
C ASN A 52 23.77 6.94 2.68
N LYS A 53 22.73 7.24 3.47
CA LYS A 53 22.27 6.40 4.60
C LYS A 53 20.86 5.86 4.34
N ARG A 54 20.55 4.69 4.93
CA ARG A 54 19.19 4.13 4.97
C ARG A 54 18.67 4.08 6.41
N TYR A 55 17.55 4.74 6.67
CA TYR A 55 16.90 4.73 7.99
C TYR A 55 15.44 5.16 7.88
N ARG A 56 14.70 5.04 8.99
CA ARG A 56 13.33 5.55 9.10
C ARG A 56 13.27 6.60 10.21
N HIS A 57 12.61 7.72 9.95
CA HIS A 57 12.41 8.81 10.90
C HIS A 57 10.97 9.31 10.80
N ASP A 58 10.15 9.03 11.82
CA ASP A 58 8.71 9.30 11.82
C ASP A 58 7.99 8.76 10.56
N ASN A 59 7.53 9.70 9.72
CA ASN A 59 6.81 9.47 8.47
C ASN A 59 7.74 9.44 7.24
N TRP A 60 9.05 9.41 7.45
CA TRP A 60 10.05 9.39 6.38
C TRP A 60 10.77 8.06 6.32
N GLU A 61 10.83 7.47 5.12
CA GLU A 61 11.79 6.43 4.81
C GLU A 61 12.92 7.03 3.97
N VAL A 62 14.12 6.99 4.53
CA VAL A 62 15.30 7.65 3.96
C VAL A 62 16.15 6.61 3.27
N PHE A 63 16.51 6.90 2.02
CA PHE A 63 17.29 6.02 1.16
C PHE A 63 18.62 6.67 0.74
N PRO A 64 19.65 5.86 0.44
CA PRO A 64 20.91 6.33 -0.09
C PRO A 64 20.77 6.85 -1.53
N SER A 65 21.76 7.64 -2.01
CA SER A 65 21.73 8.27 -3.33
C SER A 65 21.62 7.28 -4.50
N SER A 66 22.09 6.03 -4.31
CA SER A 66 21.97 4.96 -5.30
C SER A 66 20.53 4.53 -5.61
N TYR A 67 19.55 5.01 -4.83
CA TYR A 67 18.14 4.70 -4.98
C TYR A 67 17.38 5.81 -5.71
N LEU A 68 18.04 6.93 -6.06
CA LEU A 68 17.42 8.02 -6.82
C LEU A 68 16.88 7.47 -8.15
N PRO A 69 15.56 7.64 -8.44
CA PRO A 69 15.03 7.37 -9.77
C PRO A 69 15.82 8.17 -10.80
N SER A 70 16.15 7.57 -11.93
CA SER A 70 16.94 8.25 -12.96
C SER A 70 16.09 9.18 -13.84
N ASP A 71 15.10 9.88 -13.27
CA ASP A 71 14.29 10.84 -14.02
C ASP A 71 15.17 12.05 -14.38
N THR A 72 15.40 12.30 -15.67
CA THR A 72 16.20 13.45 -16.13
C THR A 72 15.34 14.38 -16.97
N THR A 73 15.73 15.64 -17.08
CA THR A 73 15.00 16.66 -17.86
C THR A 73 14.91 16.36 -19.36
N GLU A 74 15.73 15.43 -19.86
CA GLU A 74 15.74 14.98 -21.26
C GLU A 74 14.66 13.92 -21.55
N GLN A 75 14.06 13.34 -20.51
CA GLN A 75 13.09 12.26 -20.65
C GLN A 75 11.66 12.75 -20.80
N SER A 76 10.82 11.90 -21.36
CA SER A 76 9.37 12.14 -21.39
C SER A 76 8.79 12.06 -19.96
N GLU A 77 7.70 12.78 -19.73
CA GLU A 77 6.96 12.70 -18.45
C GLU A 77 6.55 11.26 -18.11
N ILE A 78 6.23 10.45 -19.13
CA ILE A 78 5.82 9.05 -18.97
C ILE A 78 7.00 8.16 -18.57
N GLU A 79 8.19 8.43 -19.11
CA GLU A 79 9.42 7.74 -18.70
C GLU A 79 9.81 8.07 -17.25
N SER A 80 9.71 9.34 -16.86
CA SER A 80 9.96 9.76 -15.48
C SER A 80 8.94 9.15 -14.51
N LEU A 81 7.65 9.14 -14.88
CA LEU A 81 6.59 8.47 -14.13
C LEU A 81 6.90 6.97 -13.95
N TYR A 82 7.32 6.28 -15.02
CA TYR A 82 7.68 4.86 -14.98
C TYR A 82 8.76 4.58 -13.94
N LYS A 83 9.82 5.39 -13.91
CA LYS A 83 10.94 5.25 -12.96
C LYS A 83 10.48 5.43 -11.51
N HIS A 84 9.63 6.41 -11.25
CA HIS A 84 9.05 6.60 -9.91
C HIS A 84 8.09 5.48 -9.52
N LEU A 85 7.30 4.93 -10.46
CA LEU A 85 6.42 3.79 -10.20
C LEU A 85 7.21 2.51 -9.90
N ILE A 86 8.33 2.27 -10.58
CA ILE A 86 9.23 1.16 -10.24
C ILE A 86 9.74 1.33 -8.81
N PHE A 87 10.25 2.51 -8.47
CA PHE A 87 10.72 2.82 -7.13
C PHE A 87 9.63 2.54 -6.10
N ALA A 88 8.44 3.10 -6.31
CA ALA A 88 7.32 2.98 -5.39
C ALA A 88 6.89 1.52 -5.20
N LEU A 89 6.71 0.75 -6.28
CA LEU A 89 6.34 -0.66 -6.19
C LEU A 89 7.41 -1.56 -5.57
N LYS A 90 8.67 -1.11 -5.57
CA LYS A 90 9.81 -1.84 -5.00
C LYS A 90 10.01 -1.55 -3.51
N TYR A 91 9.73 -0.33 -3.06
CA TYR A 91 10.08 0.12 -1.71
C TYR A 91 8.90 0.61 -0.87
N GLU A 92 7.83 1.13 -1.49
CA GLU A 92 6.65 1.67 -0.81
C GLU A 92 5.46 0.68 -0.83
N GLY A 93 5.45 -0.24 -1.79
CA GLY A 93 4.38 -1.21 -2.01
C GLY A 93 3.32 -0.71 -2.98
N VAL A 94 2.16 -1.38 -3.04
CA VAL A 94 1.06 -1.00 -3.94
C VAL A 94 0.19 0.06 -3.28
N ASN A 95 -0.03 1.19 -3.98
CA ASN A 95 -1.02 2.20 -3.61
C ASN A 95 -2.12 2.31 -4.69
N LEU A 96 -3.26 1.65 -4.43
CA LEU A 96 -4.37 1.58 -5.39
C LEU A 96 -4.99 2.95 -5.71
N LEU A 97 -5.01 3.88 -4.75
CA LEU A 97 -5.56 5.22 -4.97
C LEU A 97 -4.70 6.02 -5.96
N VAL A 98 -3.37 5.89 -5.88
CA VAL A 98 -2.48 6.51 -6.88
C VAL A 98 -2.78 5.95 -8.26
N PHE A 99 -2.83 4.62 -8.42
CA PHE A 99 -3.14 4.02 -9.73
C PHE A 99 -4.53 4.43 -10.25
N LYS A 100 -5.55 4.55 -9.38
CA LYS A 100 -6.85 5.12 -9.79
C LYS A 100 -6.73 6.55 -10.27
N LYS A 101 -5.97 7.40 -9.57
CA LYS A 101 -5.78 8.80 -9.98
C LYS A 101 -4.97 8.92 -11.27
N LEU A 102 -3.97 8.05 -11.49
CA LEU A 102 -3.21 7.98 -12.74
C LEU A 102 -4.11 7.60 -13.93
N THR A 103 -4.98 6.59 -13.77
CA THR A 103 -5.92 6.20 -14.85
C THR A 103 -6.95 7.27 -15.19
N LEU A 104 -7.23 8.21 -14.28
CA LEU A 104 -8.09 9.36 -14.55
C LEU A 104 -7.32 10.56 -15.10
N HIS A 105 -6.03 10.67 -14.79
CA HIS A 105 -5.17 11.79 -15.21
C HIS A 105 -4.64 11.61 -16.64
N TYR A 106 -4.24 10.38 -16.99
CA TYR A 106 -3.61 10.07 -18.27
C TYR A 106 -4.59 9.51 -19.30
N SER A 107 -4.35 9.85 -20.57
CA SER A 107 -5.08 9.24 -21.69
C SER A 107 -4.67 7.78 -21.90
N LEU A 108 -5.53 7.00 -22.58
CA LEU A 108 -5.23 5.60 -22.92
C LEU A 108 -3.90 5.45 -23.68
N ASN A 109 -3.58 6.37 -24.59
CA ASN A 109 -2.33 6.34 -25.36
C ASN A 109 -1.10 6.51 -24.46
N GLN A 110 -1.16 7.40 -23.47
CA GLN A 110 -0.08 7.60 -22.50
C GLN A 110 0.07 6.41 -21.55
N LEU A 111 -1.04 5.76 -21.17
CA LEU A 111 -1.00 4.53 -20.37
C LEU A 111 -0.43 3.35 -21.16
N ASN A 112 -0.69 3.27 -22.47
CA ASN A 112 -0.04 2.30 -23.36
C ASN A 112 1.46 2.57 -23.45
N GLU A 113 1.86 3.82 -23.69
CA GLU A 113 3.28 4.23 -23.70
C GLU A 113 3.98 3.81 -22.41
N LEU A 114 3.36 4.05 -21.25
CA LEU A 114 3.90 3.71 -19.93
C LEU A 114 4.25 2.22 -19.79
N VAL A 115 3.42 1.33 -20.31
CA VAL A 115 3.65 -0.12 -20.20
C VAL A 115 4.56 -0.66 -21.31
N GLU A 116 4.83 0.12 -22.36
CA GLU A 116 5.72 -0.26 -23.47
C GLU A 116 7.20 0.10 -23.23
N ILE A 117 7.53 0.90 -22.20
CA ILE A 117 8.92 1.30 -21.92
C ILE A 117 9.85 0.08 -21.70
N GLU A 118 9.48 -0.82 -20.78
CA GLU A 118 10.20 -2.08 -20.55
C GLU A 118 9.22 -3.26 -20.50
N PRO A 119 8.77 -3.76 -21.65
CA PRO A 119 7.57 -4.58 -21.74
C PRO A 119 7.67 -5.91 -20.96
N THR A 120 8.87 -6.48 -20.85
CA THR A 120 9.06 -7.78 -20.16
C THR A 120 9.39 -7.63 -18.66
N GLY A 121 9.56 -6.40 -18.18
CA GLY A 121 9.95 -6.08 -16.81
C GLY A 121 8.90 -6.53 -15.79
N GLN A 122 9.33 -7.01 -14.62
CA GLN A 122 8.39 -7.43 -13.59
C GLN A 122 7.51 -6.27 -13.07
N TYR A 123 8.08 -5.06 -12.99
CA TYR A 123 7.35 -3.87 -12.52
C TYR A 123 6.37 -3.37 -13.58
N THR A 124 6.76 -3.36 -14.85
CA THR A 124 5.85 -3.10 -15.98
C THR A 124 4.63 -3.99 -15.94
N ARG A 125 4.80 -5.29 -15.71
CA ARG A 125 3.68 -6.24 -15.62
C ARG A 125 2.76 -5.94 -14.43
N ARG A 126 3.32 -5.56 -13.28
CA ARG A 126 2.54 -5.12 -12.10
C ARG A 126 1.77 -3.82 -12.40
N ILE A 127 2.42 -2.83 -13.02
CA ILE A 127 1.83 -1.55 -13.43
C ILE A 127 0.69 -1.79 -14.42
N TRP A 128 0.96 -2.57 -15.47
CA TRP A 128 -0.01 -2.94 -16.49
C TRP A 128 -1.24 -3.61 -15.89
N PHE A 129 -1.03 -4.63 -15.03
CA PHE A 129 -2.14 -5.28 -14.33
C PHE A 129 -2.95 -4.29 -13.49
N LEU A 130 -2.30 -3.42 -12.71
CA LEU A 130 -3.00 -2.46 -11.84
C LEU A 130 -3.83 -1.46 -12.64
N ILE A 131 -3.32 -0.99 -13.78
CA ILE A 131 -4.04 -0.08 -14.66
C ILE A 131 -5.30 -0.76 -15.22
N GLU A 132 -5.17 -1.95 -15.82
CA GLU A 132 -6.32 -2.67 -16.38
C GLU A 132 -7.32 -3.06 -15.28
N TRP A 133 -6.83 -3.53 -14.13
CA TRP A 133 -7.67 -3.99 -13.03
C TRP A 133 -8.48 -2.86 -12.37
N ILE A 134 -7.88 -1.68 -12.17
CA ILE A 134 -8.56 -0.54 -11.55
C ILE A 134 -9.47 0.22 -12.54
N SER A 135 -9.07 0.31 -13.80
CA SER A 135 -9.86 1.02 -14.81
C SER A 135 -10.98 0.16 -15.40
N GLY A 136 -10.83 -1.16 -15.40
CA GLY A 136 -11.66 -2.07 -16.18
C GLY A 136 -11.45 -1.98 -17.69
N VAL A 137 -10.47 -1.19 -18.15
CA VAL A 137 -10.17 -0.95 -19.56
C VAL A 137 -8.93 -1.75 -19.95
N LYS A 138 -9.05 -2.54 -21.02
CA LYS A 138 -7.95 -3.31 -21.59
C LYS A 138 -7.03 -2.38 -22.40
N LEU A 139 -5.73 -2.40 -22.11
CA LEU A 139 -4.72 -1.64 -22.84
C LEU A 139 -4.46 -2.25 -24.23
N LEU A 140 -3.96 -1.44 -25.17
CA LEU A 140 -3.67 -1.83 -26.57
C LEU A 140 -2.37 -2.64 -26.65
N ARG A 141 -2.40 -3.81 -26.04
CA ARG A 141 -1.25 -4.70 -25.91
C ARG A 141 -1.68 -6.15 -25.95
N ASP A 142 -0.86 -6.99 -26.58
CA ASP A 142 -1.08 -8.43 -26.62
C ASP A 142 -0.77 -9.13 -25.29
N ASP A 143 -1.39 -10.28 -25.09
CA ASP A 143 -1.15 -11.12 -23.93
C ASP A 143 0.31 -11.58 -23.89
N MET A 144 0.91 -11.57 -22.71
CA MET A 144 2.30 -11.97 -22.56
C MET A 144 2.42 -13.49 -22.48
N VAL A 145 3.19 -14.07 -23.41
CA VAL A 145 3.25 -15.54 -23.58
C VAL A 145 4.47 -16.17 -22.89
N ARG A 146 5.50 -15.38 -22.59
CA ARG A 146 6.79 -15.87 -22.08
C ARG A 146 7.18 -15.08 -20.84
N LYS A 147 7.38 -15.75 -19.70
CA LYS A 147 8.07 -15.38 -18.43
C LYS A 147 7.42 -16.18 -17.27
N SER A 148 8.02 -16.13 -16.08
CA SER A 148 7.39 -16.63 -14.86
C SER A 148 6.33 -15.64 -14.33
N TYR A 149 5.37 -16.20 -13.61
CA TYR A 149 4.42 -15.39 -12.84
C TYR A 149 5.13 -14.60 -11.75
N VAL A 150 4.72 -13.34 -11.56
CA VAL A 150 5.18 -12.49 -10.45
C VAL A 150 4.00 -12.14 -9.53
N LYS A 151 4.23 -12.13 -8.21
CA LYS A 151 3.22 -11.64 -7.25
C LYS A 151 3.01 -10.14 -7.42
N LEU A 152 1.75 -9.71 -7.37
CA LEU A 152 1.40 -8.30 -7.52
C LEU A 152 1.75 -7.47 -6.28
N VAL A 153 1.41 -7.98 -5.11
CA VAL A 153 1.74 -7.40 -3.81
C VAL A 153 3.01 -8.06 -3.30
N ASP A 154 3.96 -7.24 -2.87
CA ASP A 154 5.17 -7.72 -2.22
C ASP A 154 4.87 -8.02 -0.75
N GLU A 155 4.91 -9.30 -0.39
CA GLU A 155 4.61 -9.78 0.97
C GLU A 155 5.66 -9.37 2.01
N SER A 156 6.80 -8.81 1.60
CA SER A 156 7.75 -8.19 2.53
C SER A 156 7.29 -6.80 2.98
N LEU A 157 6.50 -6.10 2.16
CA LEU A 157 6.02 -4.73 2.42
C LEU A 157 4.57 -4.69 2.91
N GLN A 158 3.72 -5.57 2.41
CA GLN A 158 2.27 -5.55 2.64
C GLN A 158 1.72 -6.95 2.91
N TYR A 159 0.56 -7.04 3.54
CA TYR A 159 -0.17 -8.31 3.63
C TYR A 159 -0.89 -8.61 2.32
N ALA A 160 -0.92 -9.88 1.94
CA ALA A 160 -1.48 -10.37 0.70
C ALA A 160 -2.16 -11.73 0.94
N ILE A 161 -2.96 -12.17 -0.03
CA ILE A 161 -3.55 -13.52 -0.04
C ILE A 161 -2.76 -14.43 -1.01
N GLU A 162 -3.17 -15.68 -1.20
CA GLU A 162 -2.53 -16.56 -2.19
C GLU A 162 -2.72 -16.04 -3.63
N GLY A 163 -3.92 -15.52 -3.91
CA GLY A 163 -4.24 -14.80 -5.13
C GLY A 163 -4.64 -15.66 -6.32
N THR A 164 -5.04 -15.01 -7.40
CA THR A 164 -5.46 -15.64 -8.67
C THR A 164 -4.52 -15.27 -9.80
N ARG A 165 -4.30 -16.17 -10.75
CA ARG A 165 -3.42 -15.90 -11.90
C ARG A 165 -4.13 -15.03 -12.93
N SER A 166 -3.43 -14.01 -13.40
CA SER A 166 -3.76 -13.25 -14.61
C SER A 166 -2.81 -13.66 -15.74
N PRO A 167 -3.22 -14.55 -16.65
CA PRO A 167 -2.35 -15.05 -17.72
C PRO A 167 -1.84 -13.97 -18.66
N ARG A 168 -2.71 -13.03 -19.04
CA ARG A 168 -2.38 -11.88 -19.89
C ARG A 168 -1.15 -11.12 -19.42
N HIS A 169 -1.03 -10.91 -18.11
CA HIS A 169 0.04 -10.14 -17.49
C HIS A 169 1.20 -11.02 -16.98
N LEU A 170 0.98 -12.34 -16.88
CA LEU A 170 1.76 -13.27 -16.04
C LEU A 170 1.98 -12.70 -14.62
N VAL A 171 0.88 -12.24 -14.00
CA VAL A 171 0.86 -11.70 -12.63
C VAL A 171 -0.06 -12.56 -11.77
N ILE A 172 0.33 -12.83 -10.53
CA ILE A 172 -0.54 -13.39 -9.50
C ILE A 172 -1.18 -12.21 -8.78
N ASN A 173 -2.47 -12.03 -8.98
CA ASN A 173 -3.30 -11.07 -8.26
C ASN A 173 -3.51 -11.57 -6.83
N ASN A 174 -2.58 -11.26 -5.94
CA ASN A 174 -2.65 -11.52 -4.50
C ASN A 174 -3.21 -10.33 -3.70
N LEU A 175 -4.03 -9.47 -4.31
CA LEU A 175 -4.73 -8.41 -3.58
C LEU A 175 -5.75 -8.99 -2.59
N PRO A 176 -5.87 -8.44 -1.37
CA PRO A 176 -6.77 -8.93 -0.32
C PRO A 176 -8.25 -8.54 -0.54
N GLY A 177 -8.68 -8.29 -1.78
CA GLY A 177 -10.05 -7.91 -2.09
C GLY A 177 -10.34 -7.77 -3.58
N THR A 178 -11.40 -7.05 -3.90
CA THR A 178 -11.88 -6.81 -5.28
C THR A 178 -11.66 -5.37 -5.70
N VAL A 179 -11.97 -5.04 -6.96
CA VAL A 179 -11.87 -3.67 -7.47
C VAL A 179 -12.78 -2.70 -6.71
N ASP A 180 -13.91 -3.18 -6.20
CA ASP A 180 -14.87 -2.38 -5.43
C ASP A 180 -14.38 -2.12 -3.99
N PHE A 181 -13.66 -3.10 -3.41
CA PHE A 181 -13.10 -2.97 -2.07
C PHE A 181 -11.88 -3.87 -1.88
N CYS A 182 -10.70 -3.25 -1.71
CA CYS A 182 -9.44 -3.95 -1.49
C CYS A 182 -8.66 -3.32 -0.31
N PRO A 183 -8.74 -3.92 0.89
CA PRO A 183 -8.09 -3.37 2.08
C PRO A 183 -6.58 -3.63 2.07
N MET A 184 -5.82 -2.65 1.59
CA MET A 184 -4.36 -2.71 1.60
C MET A 184 -3.82 -2.43 3.01
N VAL A 185 -2.98 -3.34 3.53
CA VAL A 185 -2.37 -3.18 4.85
C VAL A 185 -0.84 -3.32 4.72
N SER A 186 -0.12 -2.28 5.09
CA SER A 186 1.34 -2.30 5.15
C SER A 186 1.84 -3.01 6.40
N LYS A 187 2.92 -3.78 6.24
CA LYS A 187 3.64 -4.38 7.36
C LYS A 187 4.33 -3.29 8.16
N SER A 188 4.31 -3.44 9.47
CA SER A 188 5.02 -2.56 10.39
C SER A 188 5.60 -3.36 11.54
N ALA A 189 6.70 -2.87 12.11
CA ALA A 189 7.31 -3.49 13.28
C ALA A 189 6.31 -3.66 14.44
N LYS A 190 5.36 -2.72 14.58
CA LYS A 190 4.29 -2.78 15.58
C LYS A 190 3.36 -3.96 15.34
N ILE A 191 2.84 -4.12 14.11
CA ILE A 191 1.92 -5.22 13.77
C ILE A 191 2.64 -6.57 13.88
N GLU A 192 3.83 -6.67 13.29
CA GLU A 192 4.64 -7.90 13.31
C GLU A 192 4.99 -8.34 14.74
N LYS A 193 5.30 -7.40 15.64
CA LYS A 193 5.53 -7.70 17.06
C LYS A 193 4.28 -8.26 17.73
N GLN A 194 3.09 -7.75 17.42
CA GLN A 194 1.83 -8.22 17.99
C GLN A 194 1.43 -9.60 17.45
N ILE A 195 1.61 -9.84 16.15
CA ILE A 195 1.37 -11.16 15.54
C ILE A 195 2.29 -12.20 16.18
N LYS A 196 3.59 -11.90 16.29
CA LYS A 196 4.59 -12.77 16.94
C LYS A 196 4.36 -12.97 18.44
N ALA A 197 3.55 -12.14 19.09
CA ALA A 197 3.25 -12.32 20.50
C ALA A 197 2.35 -13.55 20.74
N GLU A 198 1.69 -14.09 19.70
CA GLU A 198 0.86 -15.30 19.72
C GLU A 198 -0.09 -15.33 20.92
N LEU A 199 -0.78 -14.21 21.14
CA LEU A 199 -1.61 -14.01 22.34
C LEU A 199 -2.68 -15.10 22.48
N THR A 200 -3.25 -15.58 21.37
CA THR A 200 -4.21 -16.68 21.36
C THR A 200 -3.62 -17.97 21.93
N ALA A 201 -2.40 -18.34 21.53
CA ALA A 201 -1.74 -19.54 22.03
C ALA A 201 -1.46 -19.43 23.53
N LYS A 202 -0.96 -18.28 23.98
CA LYS A 202 -0.74 -17.99 25.42
C LYS A 202 -2.02 -18.03 26.22
N GLN A 203 -3.11 -17.48 25.67
CA GLN A 203 -4.42 -17.48 26.30
C GLN A 203 -4.98 -18.90 26.43
N ASN A 204 -4.83 -19.74 25.39
CA ASN A 204 -5.25 -21.13 25.45
C ASN A 204 -4.52 -21.91 26.54
N VAL A 205 -3.20 -21.74 26.67
CA VAL A 205 -2.41 -22.35 27.75
C VAL A 205 -2.88 -21.89 29.13
N TYR A 206 -3.18 -20.60 29.29
CA TYR A 206 -3.68 -20.05 30.54
C TYR A 206 -5.07 -20.60 30.90
N ILE A 207 -5.97 -20.70 29.92
CA ILE A 207 -7.34 -21.18 30.10
C ILE A 207 -7.38 -22.68 30.40
N ASP A 208 -6.45 -23.48 29.86
CA ASP A 208 -6.40 -24.93 30.05
C ASP A 208 -6.28 -25.33 31.54
N GLY A 209 -5.65 -24.48 32.36
CA GLY A 209 -5.56 -24.68 33.82
C GLY A 209 -6.85 -24.34 34.60
N ILE A 210 -7.88 -23.79 33.94
CA ILE A 210 -9.11 -23.31 34.60
C ILE A 210 -10.22 -24.35 34.45
N ARG A 211 -10.91 -24.65 35.55
CA ARG A 211 -12.07 -25.56 35.53
C ARG A 211 -13.18 -25.04 34.62
N LYS A 212 -13.76 -25.95 33.83
CA LYS A 212 -14.86 -25.65 32.87
C LYS A 212 -16.06 -24.92 33.48
N ASP A 213 -16.43 -25.23 34.72
CA ASP A 213 -17.58 -24.60 35.40
C ASP A 213 -17.34 -23.12 35.76
N ILE A 214 -16.07 -22.72 35.94
CA ILE A 214 -15.68 -21.32 36.14
C ILE A 214 -15.71 -20.60 34.80
N LEU A 215 -15.17 -21.22 33.73
CA LEU A 215 -15.17 -20.64 32.39
C LEU A 215 -16.59 -20.39 31.86
N GLN A 216 -17.54 -21.30 32.08
CA GLN A 216 -18.94 -21.10 31.70
C GLN A 216 -19.57 -19.89 32.41
N ARG A 217 -19.34 -19.73 33.72
CA ARG A 217 -19.85 -18.58 34.48
C ARG A 217 -19.25 -17.26 34.02
N VAL A 218 -17.94 -17.25 33.75
CA VAL A 218 -17.24 -16.07 33.23
C VAL A 218 -17.76 -15.72 31.83
N SER A 219 -17.96 -16.70 30.95
CA SER A 219 -18.52 -16.48 29.61
C SER A 219 -19.92 -15.87 29.67
N ALA A 220 -20.81 -16.41 30.51
CA ALA A 220 -22.15 -15.85 30.71
C ALA A 220 -22.10 -14.40 31.22
N PHE A 221 -21.21 -14.11 32.18
CA PHE A 221 -21.02 -12.76 32.71
C PHE A 221 -20.45 -11.78 31.66
N LEU A 222 -19.48 -12.23 30.85
CA LEU A 222 -18.89 -11.42 29.78
C LEU A 222 -19.91 -11.13 28.68
N LEU A 223 -20.69 -12.12 28.24
CA LEU A 223 -21.78 -11.94 27.27
C LEU A 223 -22.83 -10.94 27.78
N LEU A 224 -23.18 -11.02 29.07
CA LEU A 224 -24.10 -10.08 29.70
C LEU A 224 -23.55 -8.66 29.71
N LYS A 225 -22.25 -8.50 29.98
CA LYS A 225 -21.57 -7.20 29.94
C LYS A 225 -21.46 -6.65 28.52
N ASP A 226 -21.14 -7.50 27.56
CA ASP A 226 -21.01 -7.13 26.15
C ASP A 226 -22.35 -6.64 25.60
N SER A 227 -23.43 -7.38 25.88
CA SER A 227 -24.80 -6.95 25.53
C SER A 227 -25.14 -5.58 26.11
N LYS A 228 -24.85 -5.35 27.41
CA LYS A 228 -25.08 -4.05 28.06
C LYS A 228 -24.23 -2.93 27.45
N ALA A 229 -23.01 -3.22 27.04
CA ALA A 229 -22.14 -2.26 26.37
C ALA A 229 -22.67 -1.90 24.97
N SER A 230 -23.13 -2.88 24.19
CA SER A 230 -23.78 -2.66 22.89
C SER A 230 -25.01 -1.77 23.02
N PHE A 231 -25.92 -2.04 23.97
CA PHE A 231 -27.08 -1.19 24.23
C PHE A 231 -26.69 0.25 24.58
N THR A 232 -25.62 0.42 25.35
CA THR A 232 -25.13 1.75 25.75
C THR A 232 -24.58 2.54 24.55
N ILE A 233 -23.94 1.87 23.59
CA ILE A 233 -23.43 2.49 22.36
C ILE A 233 -24.59 2.93 21.45
N GLU A 234 -25.68 2.15 21.40
CA GLU A 234 -26.90 2.48 20.65
C GLU A 234 -27.82 3.50 21.36
N GLY A 235 -27.41 4.01 22.53
CA GLY A 235 -28.18 5.00 23.29
C GLY A 235 -29.40 4.41 24.02
N GLU A 236 -29.53 3.10 24.05
CA GLU A 236 -30.58 2.39 24.76
C GLU A 236 -30.15 2.16 26.22
N SER A 237 -30.90 2.71 27.18
CA SER A 237 -30.75 2.34 28.58
C SER A 237 -31.65 1.14 28.89
N PRO A 238 -31.09 -0.05 29.17
CA PRO A 238 -31.93 -1.18 29.56
C PRO A 238 -32.61 -0.85 30.90
N LYS A 239 -33.90 -0.50 30.83
CA LYS A 239 -34.76 -0.40 32.02
C LYS A 239 -35.04 -1.81 32.52
N SER A 240 -34.39 -2.14 33.63
CA SER A 240 -34.75 -3.17 34.63
C SER A 240 -33.78 -4.35 34.79
N LYS A 241 -33.72 -4.80 36.04
CA LYS A 241 -32.97 -5.92 36.61
C LYS A 241 -33.43 -7.30 36.10
N ARG A 242 -33.56 -7.50 34.79
CA ARG A 242 -33.96 -8.80 34.21
C ARG A 242 -33.07 -9.19 33.04
N ALA A 243 -31.81 -9.42 33.35
CA ALA A 243 -30.98 -10.40 32.66
C ALA A 243 -29.88 -10.75 33.67
N ALA A 244 -30.10 -11.82 34.41
CA ALA A 244 -29.16 -12.46 35.31
C ALA A 244 -29.13 -13.95 34.96
#